data_AF-A0A938XTK4-F1
#
_entry.id   AF-A0A938XTK4-F1
#
_cell.length_a   1.000
_cell.length_b   1.000
_cell.length_c   1.000
_cell.angle_alpha   90.00
_cell.angle_beta   90.00
_cell.angle_gamma   90.00
#
_symmetry.space_group_name_H-M   'P 1'
#
loop_
_entity.id
_entity.type
_entity.pdbx_description
1 polymer ?
#
loop_
_entity_poly.entity_id
_entity_poly.type
_entity_poly.pdbx_seq_one_letter_code
_entity_poly.pdbx_strand_id
1 'polypeptide(L)' 'MNKEDIDRDECILAAGSVPCTNCGECLICDLDESKKCDNCMECVDMEGFNAVGISGVDYDSEEGMNL' A
#
# COMPACT_ATOMS: atom_id res chain seq x y z
N MET A 1 -17.77 3.45 -10.99
CA MET A 1 -17.15 3.21 -9.68
C MET A 1 -17.15 4.53 -8.90
N ASN A 2 -17.27 4.51 -7.57
CA ASN A 2 -17.08 5.68 -6.72
C ASN A 2 -16.71 5.24 -5.29
N LYS A 3 -15.49 5.58 -4.85
CA LYS A 3 -15.10 6.21 -3.57
C LYS A 3 -13.57 6.08 -3.48
N GLU A 4 -12.89 7.21 -3.68
CA GLU A 4 -11.46 7.37 -3.43
C GLU A 4 -10.58 6.53 -4.37
N ASP A 5 -10.70 6.89 -5.64
CA ASP A 5 -9.85 6.40 -6.71
C ASP A 5 -8.40 6.61 -6.30
N ILE A 6 -7.64 5.51 -6.22
CA ILE A 6 -6.20 5.60 -6.19
C ILE A 6 -5.81 6.20 -7.54
N ASP A 7 -5.77 7.53 -7.61
CA ASP A 7 -5.27 8.30 -8.74
C ASP A 7 -3.77 8.15 -8.74
N ARG A 8 -3.34 6.93 -9.09
CA ARG A 8 -1.95 6.60 -9.30
C ARG A 8 -1.64 7.08 -10.70
N ASP A 9 -0.99 8.22 -10.82
CA ASP A 9 -0.44 8.70 -12.10
C ASP A 9 0.47 7.64 -12.74
N GLU A 10 1.11 6.81 -11.91
CA GLU A 10 2.10 5.82 -12.33
C GLU A 10 1.79 4.40 -11.82
N CYS A 11 2.21 3.41 -12.61
CA CYS A 11 2.10 2.01 -12.27
C CYS A 11 3.07 1.66 -11.12
N ILE A 12 2.57 1.06 -10.03
CA ILE A 12 3.41 0.69 -8.89
C ILE A 12 4.41 -0.45 -9.21
N LEU A 13 4.08 -1.31 -10.17
CA LEU A 13 4.99 -2.37 -10.64
C LEU A 13 6.08 -1.83 -11.59
N ALA A 14 5.92 -0.59 -12.08
CA ALA A 14 6.84 0.07 -13.00
C ALA A 14 6.94 1.59 -12.69
N ALA A 15 7.16 1.91 -11.42
CA ALA A 15 7.13 3.28 -10.92
C ALA A 15 8.11 4.19 -11.69
N GLY A 16 7.70 5.42 -11.99
CA GLY A 16 8.49 6.42 -12.70
C GLY A 16 8.63 6.24 -14.22
N SER A 17 8.04 5.18 -14.80
CA SER A 17 8.24 4.85 -16.22
C SER A 17 6.96 4.63 -17.01
N VAL A 18 5.88 4.23 -16.34
CA VAL A 18 4.66 3.78 -17.02
C VAL A 18 3.42 4.37 -16.33
N PRO A 19 2.51 5.03 -17.08
CA PRO A 19 1.23 5.48 -16.55
C PRO A 19 0.38 4.30 -16.07
N CYS A 20 -0.36 4.49 -14.98
CA CYS A 20 -1.31 3.48 -14.54
C CYS A 20 -2.46 3.35 -15.55
N THR A 21 -2.75 2.13 -16.01
CA THR A 21 -3.86 1.83 -16.92
C THR A 21 -5.05 1.18 -16.22
N ASN A 22 -5.01 1.08 -14.90
CA ASN A 22 -5.98 0.33 -14.10
C ASN A 22 -6.10 -1.15 -14.51
N CYS A 23 -4.99 -1.80 -14.89
CA CYS A 23 -4.97 -3.21 -15.30
C CYS A 23 -5.33 -4.19 -14.18
N GLY A 24 -5.12 -3.81 -12.91
CA GLY A 24 -5.41 -4.63 -11.74
C GLY A 24 -4.37 -5.70 -11.40
N GLU A 25 -3.27 -5.81 -12.16
CA GLU A 25 -2.20 -6.79 -11.91
C GLU A 25 -1.58 -6.63 -10.51
N CYS A 26 -1.40 -5.39 -10.05
CA CYS A 26 -0.90 -5.09 -8.72
C CYS A 26 -1.84 -5.49 -7.56
N LEU A 27 -3.04 -6.02 -7.87
CA LEU A 27 -3.99 -6.54 -6.89
C LEU A 27 -3.92 -8.06 -6.75
N ILE A 28 -3.06 -8.75 -7.51
CA ILE A 28 -2.87 -10.20 -7.48
C ILE A 28 -1.73 -10.54 -6.51
N CYS A 29 -1.83 -11.66 -5.81
CA CYS A 29 -0.77 -12.14 -4.92
C CYS A 29 0.41 -12.69 -5.73
N ASP A 30 1.62 -12.25 -5.41
CA ASP A 30 2.84 -12.71 -6.10
C ASP A 30 3.14 -14.21 -5.89
N LEU A 31 2.62 -14.81 -4.82
CA LEU A 31 2.77 -16.25 -4.54
C LEU A 31 1.64 -17.13 -5.09
N ASP A 32 0.48 -16.55 -5.35
CA ASP A 32 -0.73 -17.29 -5.76
C ASP A 32 -1.58 -16.42 -6.68
N GLU A 33 -1.47 -16.67 -7.99
CA GLU A 33 -2.21 -15.94 -9.03
C GLU A 33 -3.74 -16.07 -8.90
N SER A 34 -4.24 -17.06 -8.14
CA SER A 34 -5.68 -17.21 -7.87
C SER A 34 -6.18 -16.35 -6.70
N LYS A 35 -5.26 -15.79 -5.90
CA LYS A 35 -5.56 -15.00 -4.70
C LYS A 35 -5.45 -13.49 -4.99
N LYS A 36 -6.46 -12.73 -4.57
CA LYS A 36 -6.36 -11.26 -4.47
C LYS A 36 -5.42 -10.91 -3.32
N CYS A 37 -4.44 -10.06 -3.56
CA CYS A 37 -3.52 -9.59 -2.54
C CYS A 37 -4.30 -8.92 -1.39
N ASP A 38 -4.07 -9.42 -0.18
CA ASP A 38 -4.63 -8.95 1.09
C ASP A 38 -3.55 -8.31 1.98
N ASN A 39 -2.37 -8.03 1.41
CA ASN A 39 -1.18 -7.53 2.11
C ASN A 39 -0.72 -8.44 3.28
N CYS A 40 -0.84 -9.77 3.15
CA CYS A 40 -0.34 -10.71 4.17
C CYS A 40 1.20 -10.73 4.33
N MET A 41 1.92 -10.17 3.35
CA MET A 41 3.39 -10.07 3.31
C MET A 41 4.16 -11.39 3.22
N GLU A 42 3.48 -12.53 2.99
CA GLU A 42 4.13 -13.84 2.79
C GLU A 42 5.03 -13.89 1.56
N CYS A 43 4.72 -13.08 0.52
CA CYS A 43 5.51 -12.98 -0.70
C CYS A 43 6.87 -12.31 -0.52
N VAL A 44 7.06 -11.59 0.58
CA VAL A 44 8.31 -10.90 0.85
C VAL A 44 9.19 -11.86 1.65
N ASP A 45 10.27 -12.33 1.02
CA ASP A 45 11.29 -13.14 1.68
C ASP A 45 12.08 -12.26 2.65
N MET A 46 11.50 -12.05 3.83
CA MET A 46 12.12 -11.29 4.89
C MET A 46 12.58 -12.25 5.98
N GLU A 47 13.81 -12.08 6.46
CA GLU A 47 14.28 -12.77 7.66
C GLU A 47 13.31 -12.53 8.83
N GLY A 48 13.28 -13.46 9.80
CA GLY A 48 12.18 -13.67 10.77
C GLY A 48 11.75 -12.50 11.66
N PHE A 49 12.28 -11.29 11.46
CA PHE A 49 11.82 -10.05 12.08
C PHE A 49 12.11 -8.81 11.21
N ASN A 50 11.07 -8.00 10.96
CA ASN A 50 11.20 -6.69 10.34
C ASN A 50 10.56 -5.65 11.25
N ALA A 51 11.35 -4.66 11.67
CA ALA A 51 10.86 -3.54 12.46
C ALA A 51 10.64 -2.32 11.58
N VAL A 52 9.46 -1.72 11.68
CA VAL A 52 9.23 -0.34 11.23
C VAL A 52 9.35 0.57 12.44
N GLY A 53 10.40 1.38 12.49
CA GLY A 53 10.58 2.38 13.54
C GLY A 53 9.68 3.58 13.31
N ILE A 54 8.87 3.95 14.30
CA ILE A 54 8.07 5.19 14.26
C ILE A 54 8.94 6.32 14.83
N SER A 55 9.24 7.33 14.01
CA SER A 55 10.05 8.49 14.41
C SER A 55 9.24 9.64 15.03
N GLY A 56 7.92 9.63 14.87
CA GLY A 56 7.02 10.67 15.37
C GLY A 56 5.57 10.38 15.02
N VAL A 57 4.65 11.01 15.74
CA VAL A 57 3.21 11.01 15.46
C VAL A 57 2.78 12.47 15.39
N ASP A 58 2.37 12.90 14.21
CA ASP A 58 1.80 14.23 14.01
C ASP A 58 0.29 14.13 14.19
N TYR A 59 -0.24 15.01 15.03
CA TYR A 59 -1.68 15.18 15.20
C TYR A 59 -2.07 16.45 14.44
N ASP A 60 -3.12 16.36 13.64
CA ASP A 60 -3.78 17.54 13.10
C ASP A 60 -4.40 18.32 14.27
N SER A 61 -3.73 19.37 14.73
CA SER A 61 -4.32 20.37 15.62
C SER A 61 -5.51 21.01 14.86
N GLU A 62 -6.73 21.20 15.38
CA GLU A 62 -7.15 21.72 16.68
C GLU A 62 -8.57 21.23 17.04
N GLU A 63 -8.89 21.23 18.35
CA GLU A 63 -10.14 20.80 19.02
C GLU A 63 -10.26 19.32 19.41
N GLY A 64 -9.92 19.04 20.68
CA GLY A 64 -10.65 18.03 21.44
C GLY A 64 -9.85 16.96 22.18
N MET A 65 -8.89 17.33 23.03
CA MET A 65 -8.60 16.56 24.23
C MET A 65 -8.24 17.50 25.39
N ASN A 66 -9.26 17.98 26.08
CA ASN A 66 -9.08 18.42 27.48
C ASN A 66 -8.94 17.14 28.32
N LEU A 67 -7.73 16.91 28.85
CA LEU A 67 -7.50 15.99 29.96
C LEU A 67 -7.87 16.68 31.28
#